data_AF-A0A831W983-F1
#
_entry.id   AF-A0A831W983-F1
#
_cell.length_a   1.000
_cell.length_b   1.000
_cell.length_c   1.000
_cell.angle_alpha   90.00
_cell.angle_beta   90.00
_cell.angle_gamma   90.00
#
_symmetry.space_group_name_H-M   'P 1'
#
loop_
_entity.id
_entity.type
_entity.pdbx_description
1 polymer ?
#
loop_
_entity_poly.entity_id
_entity_poly.type
_entity_poly.pdbx_seq_one_letter_code
_entity_poly.pdbx_strand_id
1 'polypeptide(L)'
;MRKLLISIALSASLSACSSIDIDKDTWDVFGNVIPESLEKLPFVYRPQIIQGNLITQDNVNMLQPGMHKKQVQLVMGTALIQDIFHDNRWDYYYGMGIGHIELEKHLTLYFEDDKLARIVGDYQPLPPIKGEGAPENPNTIITVPDWQPPHKTLFEEVVNMVGLETEDAEAAQQAMEAEAQEKAAEEADSKPADQP
;
A
#
# COMPACT_ATOMS: atom_id res chain seq x y z
N MET A 1 -61.22 -48.14 -30.90
CA MET A 1 -60.69 -47.07 -30.01
C MET A 1 -59.19 -47.16 -29.74
N ARG A 2 -58.59 -48.36 -29.66
CA ARG A 2 -57.14 -48.51 -29.36
C ARG A 2 -56.18 -48.13 -30.51
N LYS A 3 -56.64 -48.24 -31.77
CA LYS A 3 -55.86 -47.86 -32.97
C LYS A 3 -55.80 -46.34 -33.22
N LEU A 4 -56.72 -45.57 -32.62
CA LEU A 4 -56.80 -44.11 -32.79
C LEU A 4 -55.88 -43.34 -31.82
N LEU A 5 -55.50 -43.98 -30.70
CA LEU A 5 -54.63 -43.38 -29.68
C LEU A 5 -53.14 -43.48 -30.03
N ILE A 6 -52.75 -44.47 -30.85
CA ILE A 6 -51.35 -44.65 -31.28
C ILE A 6 -50.97 -43.64 -32.38
N SER A 7 -51.93 -43.25 -33.24
CA SER A 7 -51.68 -42.24 -34.28
C SER A 7 -51.49 -40.83 -33.72
N ILE A 8 -52.17 -40.49 -32.61
CA ILE A 8 -52.04 -39.16 -31.96
C ILE A 8 -50.68 -39.03 -31.26
N ALA A 9 -50.15 -40.13 -30.69
CA ALA A 9 -48.83 -40.13 -30.08
C ALA A 9 -47.69 -40.06 -31.13
N LEU A 10 -47.89 -40.63 -32.33
CA LEU A 10 -46.88 -40.60 -33.38
C LEU A 10 -46.82 -39.26 -34.14
N SER A 11 -47.92 -38.48 -34.19
CA SER A 11 -47.90 -37.13 -34.78
C SER A 11 -47.34 -36.05 -33.84
N ALA A 12 -47.30 -36.29 -32.52
CA ALA A 12 -46.80 -35.34 -31.54
C ALA A 12 -45.27 -35.33 -31.41
N SER A 13 -44.55 -36.32 -31.94
CA SER A 13 -43.08 -36.36 -31.90
C SER A 13 -42.39 -35.76 -33.12
N LEU A 14 -43.10 -35.51 -34.22
CA LEU A 14 -42.51 -34.93 -35.45
C LEU A 14 -42.70 -33.41 -35.59
N SER A 15 -43.45 -32.76 -34.69
CA SER A 15 -43.69 -31.31 -34.77
C SER A 15 -42.86 -30.48 -33.78
N ALA A 16 -41.74 -31.01 -33.28
CA ALA A 16 -40.82 -30.28 -32.41
C ALA A 16 -39.47 -29.94 -33.08
N CYS A 17 -39.39 -30.01 -34.41
CA CYS A 17 -38.27 -29.48 -35.21
C CYS A 17 -38.73 -28.37 -36.16
N SER A 18 -39.61 -27.47 -35.70
CA SER A 18 -39.77 -26.15 -36.30
C SER A 18 -39.42 -25.13 -35.26
N SER A 19 -38.23 -24.53 -35.40
CA SER A 19 -37.64 -23.46 -34.59
C SER A 19 -38.08 -23.44 -33.12
N ILE A 20 -37.28 -24.08 -32.25
CA ILE A 20 -36.96 -23.39 -31.00
C ILE A 20 -36.12 -22.18 -31.43
N ASP A 21 -36.81 -21.10 -31.73
CA ASP A 21 -36.20 -19.78 -31.62
C ASP A 21 -36.03 -19.60 -30.12
N ILE A 22 -34.80 -19.79 -29.65
CA ILE A 22 -34.39 -19.42 -28.29
C ILE A 22 -34.53 -17.90 -28.24
N ASP A 23 -35.73 -17.45 -27.91
CA ASP A 23 -36.06 -16.04 -27.86
C ASP A 23 -35.32 -15.40 -26.68
N LYS A 24 -34.96 -14.12 -26.80
CA LYS A 24 -34.20 -13.37 -25.78
C LYS A 24 -34.82 -13.52 -24.38
N ASP A 25 -36.15 -13.53 -24.34
CA ASP A 25 -36.97 -13.63 -23.14
C ASP A 25 -36.76 -14.96 -22.39
N THR A 26 -36.44 -16.05 -23.11
CA THR A 26 -36.08 -17.35 -22.50
C THR A 26 -34.63 -17.40 -22.02
N TRP A 27 -33.73 -16.67 -22.67
CA TRP A 27 -32.33 -16.57 -22.24
C TRP A 27 -32.17 -15.67 -21.01
N ASP A 28 -32.99 -14.62 -20.87
CA ASP A 28 -33.02 -13.76 -19.68
C ASP A 28 -33.52 -14.51 -18.43
N VAL A 29 -34.42 -15.48 -18.58
CA VAL A 29 -34.91 -16.29 -17.45
C VAL A 29 -33.86 -17.30 -16.97
N PHE A 30 -33.13 -17.97 -17.87
CA PHE A 30 -32.04 -18.87 -17.45
C PHE A 30 -30.77 -18.10 -17.03
N GLY A 31 -30.49 -16.96 -17.65
CA GLY A 31 -29.31 -16.14 -17.39
C GLY A 31 -29.34 -15.41 -16.04
N ASN A 32 -30.52 -14.98 -15.58
CA ASN A 32 -30.65 -14.17 -14.36
C ASN A 32 -31.07 -14.95 -13.10
N VAL A 33 -31.66 -16.15 -13.23
CA VAL A 33 -32.15 -16.94 -12.07
C VAL A 33 -31.04 -17.72 -11.35
N ILE A 34 -29.97 -18.09 -12.05
CA ILE A 34 -28.85 -18.84 -11.44
C ILE A 34 -27.86 -17.96 -10.66
N PRO A 35 -27.46 -16.74 -11.08
CA PRO A 35 -26.45 -15.97 -10.34
C PRO A 35 -26.95 -15.42 -9.00
N GLU A 36 -28.13 -14.82 -8.94
CA GLU A 36 -28.55 -14.02 -7.76
C GLU A 36 -28.86 -14.87 -6.51
N SER A 37 -29.42 -16.06 -6.69
CA SER A 37 -29.73 -16.98 -5.58
C SER A 37 -28.47 -17.63 -4.99
N LEU A 38 -27.41 -17.77 -5.79
CA LEU A 38 -26.13 -18.35 -5.37
C LEU A 38 -25.24 -17.31 -4.68
N GLU A 39 -25.37 -16.03 -5.04
CA GLU A 39 -24.61 -14.92 -4.45
C GLU A 39 -24.85 -14.73 -2.95
N LYS A 40 -26.06 -15.03 -2.47
CA LYS A 40 -26.45 -14.90 -1.05
C LYS A 40 -26.03 -16.07 -0.15
N LEU A 41 -25.46 -17.14 -0.71
CA LEU A 41 -25.15 -18.34 0.05
C LEU A 41 -23.76 -18.24 0.72
N PRO A 42 -23.65 -18.45 2.05
CA PRO A 42 -22.40 -18.25 2.78
C PRO A 42 -21.30 -19.29 2.47
N PHE A 43 -21.61 -20.31 1.68
CA PHE A 43 -20.71 -21.42 1.35
C PHE A 43 -20.02 -21.28 -0.01
N VAL A 44 -20.33 -20.24 -0.79
CA VAL A 44 -19.67 -19.98 -2.07
C VAL A 44 -18.56 -18.94 -1.87
N TYR A 45 -17.31 -19.36 -2.07
CA TYR A 45 -16.17 -18.46 -2.06
C TYR A 45 -16.21 -17.53 -3.27
N ARG A 46 -16.02 -16.24 -3.03
CA ARG A 46 -15.87 -15.22 -4.07
C ARG A 46 -14.51 -14.56 -3.91
N PRO A 47 -13.69 -14.50 -4.97
CA PRO A 47 -12.44 -13.77 -4.91
C PRO A 47 -12.73 -12.26 -4.79
N GLN A 48 -11.87 -11.57 -4.04
CA GLN A 48 -11.82 -10.12 -4.11
C GLN A 48 -11.29 -9.72 -5.48
N ILE A 49 -12.00 -8.83 -6.16
CA ILE A 49 -11.67 -8.31 -7.48
C ILE A 49 -11.26 -6.86 -7.30
N ILE A 50 -10.04 -6.54 -7.74
CA ILE A 50 -9.53 -5.18 -7.85
C ILE A 50 -9.29 -4.93 -9.33
N GLN A 51 -9.81 -3.82 -9.83
CA GLN A 51 -9.65 -3.38 -11.21
C GLN A 51 -9.15 -1.96 -11.21
N GLY A 52 -8.28 -1.61 -12.15
CA GLY A 52 -7.85 -0.24 -12.30
C GLY A 52 -6.45 0.08 -11.76
N ASN A 53 -6.18 1.38 -11.62
CA ASN A 53 -5.00 1.95 -10.98
C ASN A 53 -5.29 2.18 -9.49
N LEU A 54 -4.37 1.82 -8.58
CA LEU A 54 -4.52 2.15 -7.16
C LEU A 54 -4.33 3.65 -6.94
N ILE A 55 -5.40 4.36 -6.59
CA ILE A 55 -5.38 5.80 -6.32
C ILE A 55 -5.40 6.02 -4.80
N THR A 56 -4.29 6.52 -4.26
CA THR A 56 -4.21 6.93 -2.84
C THR A 56 -4.32 8.45 -2.74
N GLN A 57 -4.82 8.93 -1.60
CA GLN A 57 -4.90 10.37 -1.34
C GLN A 57 -3.51 11.01 -1.33
N ASP A 58 -2.49 10.30 -0.85
CA ASP A 58 -1.11 10.78 -0.82
C ASP A 58 -0.56 11.06 -2.22
N ASN A 59 -0.84 10.17 -3.19
CA ASN A 59 -0.43 10.37 -4.57
C ASN A 59 -1.08 11.63 -5.17
N VAL A 60 -2.37 11.86 -4.88
CA VAL A 60 -3.11 13.03 -5.36
C VAL A 60 -2.62 14.32 -4.68
N ASN A 61 -2.24 14.26 -3.41
CA ASN A 61 -1.65 15.40 -2.69
C ASN A 61 -0.28 15.81 -3.25
N MET A 62 0.46 14.86 -3.85
CA MET A 62 1.72 15.16 -4.53
C MET A 62 1.51 15.83 -5.90
N LEU A 63 0.32 15.72 -6.50
CA LEU A 63 0.04 16.35 -7.79
C LEU A 63 -0.06 17.86 -7.65
N GLN A 64 0.71 18.57 -8.47
CA GLN A 64 0.69 20.03 -8.53
C GLN A 64 0.34 20.50 -9.94
N PRO A 65 -0.52 21.53 -10.09
CA PRO A 65 -0.72 22.19 -11.38
C PRO A 65 0.62 22.65 -11.96
N GLY A 66 0.84 22.38 -13.25
CA GLY A 66 2.09 22.67 -13.96
C GLY A 66 3.08 21.50 -14.07
N MET A 67 2.85 20.38 -13.37
CA MET A 67 3.69 19.18 -13.50
C MET A 67 3.65 18.60 -14.92
N HIS A 68 4.79 18.18 -15.44
CA HIS A 68 4.83 17.53 -16.76
C HIS A 68 4.17 16.15 -16.74
N LYS A 69 3.57 15.72 -17.86
CA LYS A 69 2.99 14.37 -18.03
C LYS A 69 3.88 13.25 -17.48
N LYS A 70 5.19 13.29 -17.74
CA LYS A 70 6.16 12.30 -17.23
C LYS A 70 6.31 12.30 -15.69
N GLN A 71 6.24 13.47 -15.06
CA GLN A 71 6.29 13.59 -13.60
C GLN A 71 5.01 13.06 -12.97
N VAL A 72 3.86 13.39 -13.56
CA VAL A 72 2.56 12.86 -13.14
C VAL A 72 2.53 11.33 -13.27
N GLN A 73 3.06 10.77 -14.36
CA GLN A 73 3.18 9.34 -14.56
C GLN A 73 4.09 8.66 -13.52
N LEU A 74 5.12 9.35 -13.02
CA LEU A 74 5.98 8.81 -11.97
C LEU A 74 5.25 8.70 -10.63
N VAL A 75 4.37 9.66 -10.32
CA VAL A 75 3.58 9.70 -9.07
C VAL A 75 2.38 8.76 -9.13
N MET A 76 1.61 8.82 -10.22
CA MET A 76 0.33 8.10 -10.36
C MET A 76 0.46 6.77 -11.10
N GLY A 77 1.60 6.50 -11.73
CA GLY A 77 1.77 5.41 -12.68
C GLY A 77 1.15 5.72 -14.06
N THR A 78 1.19 4.73 -14.94
CA THR A 78 0.58 4.81 -16.27
C THR A 78 -0.94 4.71 -16.17
N ALA A 79 -1.64 5.69 -16.73
CA ALA A 79 -3.09 5.66 -16.84
C ALA A 79 -3.54 4.48 -17.70
N LEU A 80 -4.58 3.75 -17.26
CA LEU A 80 -5.13 2.63 -18.02
C LEU A 80 -5.86 3.07 -19.29
N ILE A 81 -6.43 4.28 -19.27
CA ILE A 81 -7.19 4.84 -20.38
C ILE A 81 -6.52 6.15 -20.79
N GLN A 82 -5.87 6.10 -21.95
CA GLN A 82 -5.39 7.27 -22.68
C GLN A 82 -6.27 7.42 -23.92
N ASP A 83 -7.00 8.53 -24.03
CA ASP A 83 -7.85 8.80 -25.18
C ASP A 83 -6.96 9.06 -26.42
N ILE A 84 -7.11 8.23 -27.45
CA ILE A 84 -6.39 8.36 -28.72
C ILE A 84 -6.73 9.65 -29.48
N PHE A 85 -7.88 10.27 -29.19
CA PHE A 85 -8.32 11.51 -29.82
C PHE A 85 -7.91 12.74 -29.01
N HIS A 86 -7.67 12.57 -27.71
CA HIS A 86 -7.28 13.64 -26.78
C HIS A 86 -6.12 13.17 -25.89
N ASP A 87 -4.89 13.27 -26.40
CA ASP A 87 -3.68 12.97 -25.63
C ASP A 87 -3.50 13.86 -24.37
N ASN A 88 -4.36 14.85 -24.23
CA ASN A 88 -4.41 15.80 -23.14
C ASN A 88 -5.34 15.38 -22.00
N ARG A 89 -5.89 14.16 -22.01
CA ARG A 89 -6.74 13.64 -20.93
C ARG A 89 -6.32 12.24 -20.52
N TRP A 90 -6.00 12.06 -19.24
CA TRP A 90 -5.72 10.75 -18.66
C TRP A 90 -6.79 10.41 -17.63
N ASP A 91 -7.37 9.22 -17.77
CA ASP A 91 -8.38 8.72 -16.84
C ASP A 91 -7.79 7.56 -16.02
N TYR A 92 -7.82 7.74 -14.71
CA TYR A 92 -7.51 6.72 -13.72
C TYR A 92 -8.82 6.20 -13.14
N TYR A 93 -9.02 4.89 -13.25
CA TYR A 93 -10.16 4.19 -12.68
C TYR A 93 -9.67 3.26 -11.57
N TYR A 94 -10.43 3.14 -10.50
CA TYR A 94 -10.20 2.18 -9.43
C TYR A 94 -11.53 1.55 -9.02
N GLY A 95 -11.62 0.23 -9.16
CA GLY A 95 -12.76 -0.57 -8.77
C GLY A 95 -12.34 -1.66 -7.77
N MET A 96 -13.11 -1.85 -6.70
CA MET A 96 -12.90 -2.92 -5.74
C MET A 96 -14.23 -3.54 -5.32
N GLY A 97 -14.26 -4.87 -5.17
CA GLY A 97 -15.39 -5.56 -4.57
C GLY A 97 -15.20 -7.08 -4.51
N ILE A 98 -16.23 -7.81 -4.09
CA ILE A 98 -16.16 -9.27 -3.89
C ILE A 98 -17.17 -9.94 -4.84
N GLY A 99 -16.67 -10.53 -5.93
CA GLY A 99 -17.50 -11.10 -7.00
C GLY A 99 -18.05 -10.06 -8.00
N HIS A 100 -18.45 -8.88 -7.53
CA HIS A 100 -18.77 -7.71 -8.38
C HIS A 100 -18.08 -6.46 -7.83
N ILE A 101 -18.05 -5.38 -8.61
CA ILE A 101 -17.45 -4.10 -8.19
C ILE A 101 -18.46 -3.37 -7.30
N GLU A 102 -18.08 -3.06 -6.06
CA GLU A 102 -18.93 -2.37 -5.09
C GLU A 102 -18.47 -0.92 -4.87
N LEU A 103 -17.14 -0.71 -4.89
CA LEU A 103 -16.51 0.58 -4.73
C LEU A 103 -15.87 1.00 -6.05
N GLU A 104 -16.30 2.13 -6.57
CA GLU A 104 -15.74 2.75 -7.78
C GLU A 104 -15.20 4.14 -7.44
N LYS A 105 -14.04 4.45 -8.00
CA LYS A 105 -13.39 5.76 -7.92
C LYS A 105 -12.81 6.14 -9.27
N HIS A 106 -13.01 7.40 -9.64
CA HIS A 106 -12.53 7.96 -10.89
C HIS A 106 -11.73 9.23 -10.65
N LEU A 107 -10.64 9.37 -11.39
CA LEU A 107 -9.80 10.57 -11.41
C LEU A 107 -9.38 10.86 -12.86
N THR A 108 -9.79 12.01 -13.35
CA THR A 108 -9.42 12.54 -14.66
C THR A 108 -8.43 13.67 -14.51
N LEU A 109 -7.30 13.55 -15.19
CA LEU A 109 -6.27 14.57 -15.28
C LEU A 109 -6.31 15.22 -16.67
N TYR A 110 -6.39 16.54 -16.69
CA TYR A 110 -6.33 17.33 -17.92
C TYR A 110 -4.97 18.01 -18.05
N PHE A 111 -4.41 17.96 -19.25
CA PHE A 111 -3.12 18.53 -19.59
C PHE A 111 -3.27 19.64 -20.63
N GLU A 112 -2.52 20.71 -20.47
CA GLU A 112 -2.34 21.78 -21.45
C GLU A 112 -0.83 21.96 -21.66
N ASP A 113 -0.38 21.99 -22.91
CA ASP A 113 1.05 22.10 -23.26
C ASP A 113 1.96 21.09 -22.50
N ASP A 114 1.52 19.83 -22.43
CA ASP A 114 2.16 18.73 -21.68
C ASP A 114 2.33 18.95 -20.17
N LYS A 115 1.57 19.89 -19.59
CA LYS A 115 1.56 20.20 -18.17
C LYS A 115 0.18 19.97 -17.57
N LEU A 116 0.14 19.51 -16.32
CA LEU A 116 -1.10 19.26 -15.60
C LEU A 116 -1.84 20.58 -15.37
N ALA A 117 -3.00 20.76 -16.00
CA ALA A 117 -3.81 21.95 -15.87
C ALA A 117 -4.89 21.78 -14.80
N ARG A 118 -5.54 20.61 -14.77
CA ARG A 118 -6.70 20.38 -13.90
C ARG A 118 -6.83 18.92 -13.48
N ILE A 119 -7.33 18.74 -12.26
CA ILE A 119 -7.68 17.46 -11.67
C ILE A 119 -9.19 17.46 -11.44
N VAL A 120 -9.90 16.42 -11.88
CA VAL A 120 -11.35 16.24 -11.72
C VAL A 120 -11.63 14.82 -11.26
N GLY A 121 -12.53 14.64 -10.31
CA GLY A 121 -12.95 13.31 -9.87
C GLY A 121 -13.22 13.25 -8.38
N ASP A 122 -13.14 12.03 -7.83
CA ASP A 122 -13.44 11.75 -6.43
C ASP A 122 -12.34 12.19 -5.46
N TYR A 123 -11.13 12.44 -5.98
CA TYR A 123 -9.98 12.89 -5.19
C TYR A 123 -9.65 14.34 -5.51
N GLN A 124 -9.38 15.13 -4.47
CA GLN A 124 -8.89 16.49 -4.58
C GLN A 124 -7.62 16.62 -3.74
N PRO A 125 -6.61 17.39 -4.21
CA PRO A 125 -5.45 17.70 -3.38
C PRO A 125 -5.92 18.41 -2.11
N LEU A 126 -5.64 17.82 -0.96
CA LEU A 126 -5.95 18.46 0.30
C LEU A 126 -4.96 19.61 0.53
N PRO A 127 -5.41 20.75 1.07
CA PRO A 127 -4.48 21.78 1.47
C PRO A 127 -3.48 21.20 2.48
N PRO A 128 -2.21 21.65 2.47
CA PRO A 128 -1.24 21.20 3.45
C PRO A 128 -1.83 21.45 4.85
N ILE A 129 -1.91 20.40 5.67
CA ILE A 129 -2.38 20.54 7.04
C ILE A 129 -1.41 21.49 7.73
N LYS A 130 -1.87 22.72 7.97
CA LYS A 130 -1.12 23.74 8.70
C LYS A 130 -1.16 23.38 10.18
N GLY A 131 -0.49 22.29 10.55
CA GLY A 131 -0.16 22.03 11.93
C GLY A 131 0.89 23.06 12.37
N GLU A 132 0.74 23.60 13.57
CA GLU A 132 1.66 24.55 14.22
C GLU A 132 3.08 23.97 14.49
N GLY A 133 3.50 22.94 13.75
CA GLY A 133 4.80 22.29 13.87
C GLY A 133 5.32 21.66 12.57
N ALA A 134 4.73 21.93 11.40
CA ALA A 134 5.32 21.50 10.13
C ALA A 134 6.44 22.48 9.73
N PRO A 135 7.70 22.04 9.53
CA PRO A 135 8.76 22.95 9.14
C PRO A 135 8.47 23.50 7.74
N GLU A 136 8.21 24.81 7.70
CA GLU A 136 7.94 25.62 6.51
C GLU A 136 9.15 25.76 5.57
N ASN A 137 10.30 25.17 5.92
CA ASN A 137 11.51 25.18 5.12
C ASN A 137 12.31 23.87 5.31
N PRO A 138 12.69 23.17 4.22
CA PRO A 138 13.51 21.96 4.29
C PRO A 138 14.92 22.20 4.86
N ASN A 139 15.35 23.46 5.00
CA ASN A 139 16.64 23.84 5.61
C ASN A 139 16.51 24.39 7.04
N THR A 140 15.38 24.18 7.73
CA THR A 140 15.31 24.53 9.15
C THR A 140 16.10 23.50 9.96
N ILE A 141 17.15 23.97 10.65
CA ILE A 141 17.90 23.18 11.63
C ILE A 141 16.91 22.78 12.72
N ILE A 142 16.51 21.51 12.69
CA ILE A 142 15.69 20.91 13.73
C ILE A 142 16.60 20.84 14.96
N THR A 143 16.43 21.78 15.87
CA THR A 143 17.04 21.70 17.19
C THR A 143 16.43 20.50 17.88
N VAL A 144 17.12 19.37 17.79
CA VAL A 144 16.84 18.19 18.60
C VAL A 144 16.84 18.68 20.04
N PRO A 145 15.72 18.59 20.78
CA PRO A 145 15.73 18.97 22.18
C PRO A 145 16.80 18.13 22.87
N ASP A 146 17.67 18.77 23.65
CA ASP A 146 18.70 18.08 24.40
C ASP A 146 18.04 16.98 25.24
N TRP A 147 18.32 15.72 24.90
CA TRP A 147 17.79 14.58 25.61
C TRP A 147 18.28 14.68 27.06
N GLN A 148 17.37 15.03 27.98
CA GLN A 148 17.66 15.00 29.41
C GLN A 148 17.43 13.56 29.87
N PRO A 149 18.43 12.90 30.48
CA PRO A 149 18.22 11.58 31.04
C PRO A 149 17.04 11.63 32.02
N PRO A 150 16.12 10.65 31.95
CA PRO A 150 15.03 10.58 32.91
C PRO A 150 15.62 10.58 34.32
N HIS A 151 15.06 11.40 35.19
CA HIS A 151 15.46 11.45 36.60
C HIS A 151 15.36 10.04 37.19
N LYS A 152 16.38 9.68 37.98
CA LYS A 152 16.49 8.37 38.62
C LYS A 152 15.17 8.03 39.30
N THR A 153 14.53 6.96 38.86
CA THR A 153 13.29 6.49 39.47
C THR A 153 13.61 5.66 40.71
N LEU A 154 12.71 5.61 41.68
CA LEU A 154 12.90 4.95 42.98
C LEU A 154 13.44 3.51 42.90
N PHE A 155 13.25 2.84 41.77
CA PHE A 155 13.82 1.53 41.50
C PHE A 155 15.34 1.54 41.40
N GLU A 156 15.97 2.54 40.76
CA GLU A 156 17.43 2.66 40.66
C GLU A 156 18.06 2.91 42.03
N GLU A 157 17.42 3.72 42.87
CA GLU A 157 17.90 3.97 44.24
C GLU A 157 17.84 2.69 45.09
N VAL A 158 16.80 1.87 44.91
CA VAL A 158 16.68 0.57 45.58
C VAL A 158 17.69 -0.45 45.03
N VAL A 159 17.95 -0.48 43.72
CA VAL A 159 18.95 -1.36 43.12
C VAL A 159 20.37 -1.03 43.61
N ASN A 160 20.69 0.25 43.74
CA ASN A 160 21.97 0.70 44.30
C ASN A 160 22.05 0.45 45.82
N MET A 161 20.95 0.65 46.56
CA MET A 161 20.88 0.31 47.99
C MET A 161 21.03 -1.20 48.26
N VAL A 162 20.58 -2.04 47.33
CA VAL A 162 20.69 -3.51 47.43
C VAL A 162 22.10 -4.01 47.03
N GLY A 163 23.01 -3.13 46.63
CA GLY A 163 24.43 -3.46 46.42
C GLY A 163 24.66 -4.41 45.25
N LEU A 164 23.77 -4.40 44.26
CA LEU A 164 23.98 -5.07 42.98
C LEU A 164 24.60 -4.08 42.00
N GLU A 165 25.72 -3.47 42.37
CA GLU A 165 26.46 -2.57 41.47
C GLU A 165 27.62 -3.31 40.82
N THR A 166 27.68 -3.23 39.50
CA THR A 166 28.75 -3.68 38.61
C THR A 166 29.98 -2.75 38.68
N GLU A 167 30.27 -2.16 39.84
CA GLU A 167 31.42 -1.27 40.06
C GLU A 167 32.76 -2.04 40.13
N ASP A 168 32.72 -3.35 40.44
CA ASP A 168 33.92 -4.19 40.47
C ASP A 168 34.48 -4.51 39.07
N ALA A 169 33.70 -4.29 38.00
CA ALA A 169 34.12 -4.62 36.64
C ALA A 169 35.01 -3.53 36.00
N GLU A 170 34.74 -2.25 36.26
CA GLU A 170 35.50 -1.14 35.70
C GLU A 170 36.81 -0.89 36.49
N ALA A 171 36.79 -1.06 37.82
CA ALA A 171 37.98 -0.97 38.65
C ALA A 171 38.99 -2.10 38.37
N ALA A 172 38.51 -3.31 38.07
CA ALA A 172 39.36 -4.44 37.69
C ALA A 172 40.02 -4.24 36.30
N GLN A 173 39.29 -3.66 35.34
CA GLN A 173 39.85 -3.35 34.02
C GLN A 173 40.95 -2.28 34.11
N GLN A 174 40.73 -1.22 34.89
CA GLN A 174 41.71 -0.14 35.05
C GLN A 174 42.96 -0.59 35.82
N ALA A 175 42.81 -1.48 36.80
CA ALA A 175 43.95 -2.05 37.52
C ALA A 175 44.82 -2.95 36.63
N MET A 176 44.22 -3.77 35.75
CA MET A 176 44.98 -4.59 34.80
C MET A 176 45.69 -3.74 33.73
N GLU A 177 45.08 -2.64 33.30
CA GLU A 177 45.66 -1.76 32.27
C GLU A 177 46.84 -0.93 32.81
N ALA A 178 46.77 -0.52 34.10
CA ALA A 178 47.87 0.13 34.79
C ALA A 178 49.07 -0.80 35.02
N GLU A 179 48.84 -2.06 35.43
CA GLU A 179 49.93 -3.03 35.65
C GLU A 179 50.61 -3.43 34.33
N ALA A 180 49.87 -3.45 33.21
CA ALA A 180 50.43 -3.69 31.88
C ALA A 180 51.34 -2.55 31.39
N GLN A 181 51.00 -1.29 31.72
CA GLN A 181 51.82 -0.12 31.36
C GLN A 181 53.12 -0.04 32.17
N GLU A 182 53.09 -0.42 33.45
CA GLU A 182 54.28 -0.43 34.30
C GLU A 182 55.31 -1.48 33.83
N LYS A 183 54.87 -2.69 33.50
CA LYS A 183 55.76 -3.75 32.95
C LYS A 183 56.33 -3.39 31.58
N ALA A 184 55.56 -2.69 30.74
CA ALA A 184 56.05 -2.20 29.44
C ALA A 184 57.10 -1.09 29.56
N ALA A 185 57.04 -0.28 30.62
CA ALA A 185 58.04 0.76 30.88
C ALA A 185 59.36 0.17 31.41
N GLU A 186 59.30 -0.90 32.21
CA GLU A 186 60.50 -1.56 32.75
C GLU A 186 61.24 -2.40 31.69
N GLU A 187 60.53 -2.98 30.72
CA GLU A 187 61.14 -3.72 29.60
C GLU A 187 61.82 -2.78 28.56
N ALA A 188 61.43 -1.51 28.49
CA ALA A 188 62.01 -0.53 27.59
C ALA A 188 63.35 0.06 28.06
N ASP A 189 63.68 0.00 29.36
CA ASP A 189 64.89 0.60 29.93
C ASP A 189 66.07 -0.39 30.07
N SER A 190 65.86 -1.68 29.77
CA SER A 190 66.89 -2.72 29.94
C SER A 190 67.57 -3.20 28.64
N LYS A 191 67.30 -2.55 27.49
CA LYS A 191 67.95 -2.92 26.22
C LYS A 191 69.04 -1.91 25.84
N PRO A 192 70.33 -2.19 26.13
CA PRO A 192 71.41 -1.27 25.79
C PRO A 192 71.58 -1.18 24.27
N ALA A 193 71.74 0.06 23.81
CA ALA A 193 72.20 0.38 22.48
C ALA A 193 73.63 -0.16 22.29
N ASP A 194 73.80 -1.13 21.40
CA ASP A 194 75.10 -1.42 20.81
C ASP A 194 74.99 -1.27 19.28
N GLN A 195 75.82 -0.35 18.82
CA GLN A 195 76.13 0.03 17.43
C GLN A 195 77.05 -1.05 16.82
N PRO A 196 77.42 -1.04 15.52
CA PRO A 196 77.56 0.09 14.59
C PRO A 196 76.49 0.23 13.50
#